data_AF-A0A8S3HSM0-F1
#
_entry.id   AF-A0A8S3HSM0-F1
#
_cell.length_a   1.000
_cell.length_b   1.000
_cell.length_c   1.000
_cell.angle_alpha   90.00
_cell.angle_beta   90.00
_cell.angle_gamma   90.00
#
_symmetry.space_group_name_H-M   'P 1'
#
loop_
_entity.id
_entity.type
_entity.pdbx_description
1 polymer ?
#
loop_
_entity_poly.entity_id
_entity_poly.type
_entity_poly.pdbx_seq_one_letter_code
_entity_poly.pdbx_strand_id
1 'polypeptide(L)'
;VAPHVKGLEDEVAGPPPPELVGFDFSSSWENSFQSSRDAIKEHLYIVHPTHRQVLELCNKTLSPRIMVDFKRIRSLGALDFPHLRAFVIRDIERNEDYLSASWFPLICQIFQTGQIQGITTTPEKTNSFYNSINTLVSNQLRELLERSIDTWCSLFNPKDQDYLPIIKIDIILNDDD
;
A
#
# COMPACT_ATOMS: atom_id res chain seq x y z
N VAL A 1 24.89 13.30 -43.54
CA VAL A 1 25.91 14.37 -43.60
C VAL A 1 26.82 14.17 -42.41
N ALA A 2 28.10 13.86 -42.62
CA ALA A 2 29.04 13.66 -41.53
C ALA A 2 29.29 15.00 -40.81
N PRO A 3 29.41 15.02 -39.47
CA PRO A 3 29.70 16.23 -38.72
C PRO A 3 31.05 16.82 -39.12
N HIS A 4 31.11 18.13 -39.32
CA HIS A 4 32.34 18.83 -39.71
C HIS A 4 33.22 19.04 -38.47
N VAL A 5 34.25 18.21 -38.30
CA VAL A 5 35.20 18.28 -37.20
C VAL A 5 36.49 18.94 -37.70
N LYS A 6 36.86 20.09 -37.11
CA LYS A 6 38.09 20.83 -37.44
C LYS A 6 39.34 19.98 -37.16
N GLY A 7 40.25 19.86 -38.13
CA GLY A 7 41.50 19.10 -38.00
C GLY A 7 41.52 17.70 -38.62
N LEU A 8 40.40 17.22 -39.17
CA LEU A 8 40.30 15.96 -39.93
C LEU A 8 40.01 16.23 -41.42
N GLU A 9 40.45 17.38 -41.90
CA GLU A 9 40.07 17.96 -43.20
C GLU A 9 40.72 17.22 -44.38
N ASP A 10 41.92 16.67 -44.14
CA ASP A 10 42.73 15.91 -45.10
C ASP A 10 42.71 14.39 -44.84
N GLU A 11 42.02 13.93 -43.79
CA GLU A 11 41.89 12.50 -43.52
C GLU A 11 40.71 11.91 -44.32
N VAL A 12 41.03 11.14 -45.35
CA VAL A 12 40.06 10.27 -46.00
C VAL A 12 39.58 9.28 -44.95
N ALA A 13 38.35 9.47 -44.47
CA ALA A 13 37.72 8.53 -43.56
C ALA A 13 37.80 7.13 -44.19
N GLY A 14 38.66 6.28 -43.60
CA GLY A 14 38.72 4.88 -43.99
C GLY A 14 37.34 4.24 -43.87
N PRO A 15 37.08 3.14 -44.59
CA PRO A 15 35.87 2.37 -44.34
C PRO A 15 35.75 2.11 -42.83
N PRO A 16 34.54 2.20 -42.25
CA PRO A 16 34.35 1.91 -40.85
C PRO A 16 35.02 0.56 -40.53
N PRO A 17 35.67 0.42 -39.36
CA PRO A 17 36.23 -0.85 -38.94
C PRO A 17 35.19 -1.94 -39.16
N PRO A 18 35.58 -3.13 -39.67
CA PRO A 18 34.65 -4.23 -39.83
C PRO A 18 33.86 -4.40 -38.54
N GLU A 19 32.54 -4.36 -38.63
CA GLU A 19 31.68 -4.63 -37.49
C GLU A 19 32.16 -5.95 -36.88
N LEU A 20 32.41 -5.98 -35.57
CA LEU A 20 32.95 -7.16 -34.90
C LEU A 20 31.88 -8.26 -34.90
N VAL A 21 31.75 -8.98 -36.02
CA VAL A 21 30.79 -10.06 -36.19
C VAL A 21 31.24 -11.24 -35.33
N GLY A 22 30.49 -11.53 -34.27
CA GLY A 22 30.74 -12.68 -33.38
C GLY A 22 31.14 -12.33 -31.94
N PHE A 23 31.26 -11.05 -31.58
CA PHE A 23 31.33 -10.68 -30.16
C PHE A 23 29.92 -10.54 -29.58
N ASP A 24 29.53 -11.51 -28.76
CA ASP A 24 28.31 -11.44 -27.97
C ASP A 24 28.53 -10.58 -26.72
N PHE A 25 28.24 -9.29 -26.85
CA PHE A 25 28.24 -8.34 -25.75
C PHE A 25 27.08 -8.58 -24.75
N SER A 26 26.17 -9.55 -24.98
CA SER A 26 25.08 -9.87 -24.06
C SER A 26 25.49 -10.72 -22.88
N SER A 27 26.41 -11.66 -23.11
CA SER A 27 26.71 -12.76 -22.20
C SER A 27 27.07 -12.37 -20.75
N SER A 28 27.83 -11.29 -20.52
CA SER A 28 28.26 -10.93 -19.16
C SER A 28 27.18 -10.20 -18.35
N TRP A 29 26.46 -9.27 -18.97
CA TRP A 29 25.37 -8.55 -18.29
C TRP A 29 24.11 -9.40 -18.15
N GLU A 30 23.85 -10.30 -19.09
CA GLU A 30 22.71 -11.23 -19.05
C GLU A 30 22.83 -12.19 -17.87
N ASN A 31 24.02 -12.74 -17.64
CA ASN A 31 24.30 -13.58 -16.47
C ASN A 31 24.16 -12.79 -15.16
N SER A 32 24.66 -11.55 -15.12
CA SER A 32 24.49 -10.67 -13.96
C SER A 32 23.02 -10.36 -13.69
N PHE A 33 22.25 -10.01 -14.73
CA PHE A 33 20.82 -9.73 -14.65
C PHE A 33 20.05 -10.95 -14.15
N GLN A 34 20.31 -12.12 -14.72
CA GLN A 34 19.60 -13.34 -14.35
C GLN A 34 19.93 -13.74 -12.91
N SER A 35 21.19 -13.61 -12.48
CA SER A 35 21.60 -13.83 -11.08
C SER A 35 20.89 -12.88 -10.11
N SER A 36 20.85 -11.57 -10.43
CA SER A 36 20.14 -10.59 -9.60
C SER A 36 18.63 -10.83 -9.56
N ARG A 37 18.02 -11.22 -10.68
CA ARG A 37 16.60 -11.55 -10.76
C ARG A 37 16.25 -12.76 -9.92
N ASP A 38 17.08 -13.79 -9.91
CA ASP A 38 16.85 -14.99 -9.10
C ASP A 38 17.05 -14.68 -7.62
N ALA A 39 18.05 -13.87 -7.26
CA ALA A 39 18.24 -13.37 -5.90
C ALA A 39 17.01 -12.58 -5.41
N ILE A 40 16.44 -11.70 -6.25
CA ILE A 40 15.20 -10.97 -5.94
C ILE A 40 14.05 -11.94 -5.70
N LYS A 41 13.83 -12.90 -6.60
CA LYS A 41 12.74 -13.87 -6.42
C LYS A 41 12.86 -14.71 -5.16
N GLU A 42 14.08 -15.05 -4.76
CA GLU A 42 14.35 -15.87 -3.58
C GLU A 42 14.19 -15.08 -2.27
N HIS A 43 14.59 -13.81 -2.24
CA HIS A 43 14.68 -13.04 -0.99
C HIS A 43 13.60 -11.96 -0.83
N LEU A 44 13.02 -11.46 -1.92
CA LEU A 44 12.02 -10.39 -1.91
C LEU A 44 10.60 -10.97 -1.95
N TYR A 45 10.07 -11.36 -0.80
CA TYR A 45 8.78 -12.06 -0.73
C TYR A 45 7.58 -11.28 -1.29
N ILE A 46 7.62 -9.96 -1.37
CA ILE A 46 6.51 -9.18 -1.98
C ILE A 46 6.30 -9.52 -3.47
N VAL A 47 7.32 -10.04 -4.18
CA VAL A 47 7.17 -10.48 -5.57
C VAL A 47 6.50 -11.86 -5.68
N HIS A 48 6.32 -12.56 -4.57
CA HIS A 48 5.69 -13.87 -4.53
C HIS A 48 4.20 -13.78 -4.87
N PRO A 49 3.63 -14.72 -5.66
CA PRO A 49 2.22 -14.70 -6.03
C PRO A 49 1.26 -14.60 -4.84
N THR A 50 1.56 -15.29 -3.74
CA THR A 50 0.76 -15.23 -2.50
C THR A 50 0.71 -13.82 -1.90
N HIS A 51 1.87 -13.15 -1.73
CA HIS A 51 1.93 -11.78 -1.23
C HIS A 51 1.19 -10.80 -2.13
N ARG A 52 1.31 -10.98 -3.44
CA ARG A 52 0.59 -10.17 -4.43
C ARG A 52 -0.93 -10.35 -4.31
N GLN A 53 -1.41 -11.58 -4.16
CA GLN A 53 -2.84 -11.86 -3.96
C GLN A 53 -3.36 -11.23 -2.67
N VAL A 54 -2.61 -11.32 -1.57
CA VAL A 54 -2.96 -10.67 -0.31
C VAL A 54 -3.02 -9.15 -0.50
N LEU A 55 -2.03 -8.54 -1.17
CA LEU A 55 -2.03 -7.10 -1.43
C LEU A 55 -3.21 -6.67 -2.30
N GLU A 56 -3.53 -7.44 -3.34
CA GLU A 56 -4.67 -7.17 -4.22
C GLU A 56 -6.00 -7.27 -3.48
N LEU A 57 -6.15 -8.29 -2.61
CA LEU A 57 -7.31 -8.41 -1.72
C LEU A 57 -7.42 -7.18 -0.82
N CYS A 58 -6.34 -6.82 -0.11
CA CYS A 58 -6.30 -5.65 0.77
C CYS A 58 -6.69 -4.38 0.02
N ASN A 59 -6.11 -4.12 -1.15
CA ASN A 59 -6.43 -2.93 -1.93
C ASN A 59 -7.91 -2.94 -2.38
N LYS A 60 -8.43 -4.08 -2.83
CA LYS A 60 -9.83 -4.18 -3.25
C LYS A 60 -10.82 -3.99 -2.10
N THR A 61 -10.52 -4.49 -0.90
CA THR A 61 -11.46 -4.49 0.23
C THR A 61 -11.30 -3.29 1.15
N LEU A 62 -10.06 -2.85 1.40
CA LEU A 62 -9.75 -1.80 2.38
C LEU A 62 -9.65 -0.42 1.74
N SER A 63 -9.16 -0.27 0.51
CA SER A 63 -9.04 1.05 -0.14
C SER A 63 -10.33 1.85 -0.25
N PRO A 64 -11.49 1.25 -0.57
CA PRO A 64 -12.76 2.00 -0.59
C PRO A 64 -13.37 2.22 0.80
N ARG A 65 -12.78 1.67 1.87
CA ARG A 65 -13.33 1.73 3.23
C ARG A 65 -12.68 2.83 4.07
N ILE A 66 -13.44 3.29 5.05
CA ILE A 66 -12.99 4.13 6.16
C ILE A 66 -13.57 3.52 7.45
N MET A 67 -12.85 3.63 8.55
CA MET A 67 -13.29 3.06 9.83
C MET A 67 -14.56 3.75 10.35
N VAL A 68 -14.67 5.06 10.13
CA VAL A 68 -15.80 5.86 10.59
C VAL A 68 -16.19 6.83 9.49
N ASP A 69 -17.47 6.84 9.13
CA ASP A 69 -17.98 7.77 8.13
C ASP A 69 -18.49 9.05 8.79
N PHE A 70 -17.55 9.97 9.00
CA PHE A 70 -17.84 11.24 9.66
C PHE A 70 -18.74 12.18 8.83
N LYS A 71 -18.83 12.00 7.51
CA LYS A 71 -19.69 12.83 6.66
C LYS A 71 -21.18 12.60 6.95
N ARG A 72 -21.53 11.42 7.44
CA ARG A 72 -22.91 11.08 7.83
C ARG A 72 -23.36 11.74 9.12
N ILE A 73 -22.42 12.18 9.96
CA ILE A 73 -22.74 12.74 11.28
C ILE A 73 -23.59 14.01 11.16
N ARG A 74 -23.32 14.84 10.15
CA ARG A 74 -24.14 16.02 9.80
C ARG A 74 -25.63 15.69 9.68
N SER A 75 -25.96 14.57 9.05
CA SER A 75 -27.35 14.16 8.80
C SER A 75 -28.09 13.73 10.07
N LEU A 76 -27.38 13.46 11.17
CA LEU A 76 -27.95 13.12 12.47
C LEU A 76 -28.41 14.37 13.25
N GLY A 77 -28.10 15.58 12.76
CA GLY A 77 -28.47 16.84 13.40
C GLY A 77 -27.52 17.24 14.53
N ALA A 78 -28.04 18.00 15.50
CA ALA A 78 -27.27 18.43 16.66
C ALA A 78 -27.03 17.27 17.63
N LEU A 79 -25.77 16.98 17.94
CA LEU A 79 -25.34 15.86 18.78
C LEU A 79 -24.55 16.37 19.98
N ASP A 80 -24.70 15.74 21.13
CA ASP A 80 -23.75 15.91 22.22
C ASP A 80 -22.52 14.99 22.04
N PHE A 81 -21.47 15.22 22.85
CA PHE A 81 -20.26 14.40 22.81
C PHE A 81 -20.49 12.92 23.16
N PRO A 82 -21.31 12.55 24.16
CA PRO A 82 -21.67 11.15 24.40
C PRO A 82 -22.23 10.41 23.18
N HIS A 83 -23.16 11.03 22.45
CA HIS A 83 -23.75 10.45 21.24
C HIS A 83 -22.73 10.36 20.11
N LEU A 84 -21.89 11.38 19.91
CA LEU A 84 -20.79 11.34 18.95
C LEU A 84 -19.82 10.19 19.25
N ARG A 85 -19.43 10.03 20.52
CA ARG A 85 -18.55 8.95 20.96
C ARG A 85 -19.17 7.58 20.70
N ALA A 86 -20.45 7.41 21.04
CA ALA A 86 -21.16 6.16 20.81
C ALA A 86 -21.28 5.81 19.32
N PHE A 87 -21.47 6.82 18.46
CA PHE A 87 -21.48 6.65 17.01
C PHE A 87 -20.12 6.15 16.50
N VAL A 88 -19.03 6.82 16.91
CA VAL A 88 -17.66 6.45 16.53
C VAL A 88 -17.32 5.02 16.96
N ILE A 89 -17.61 4.67 18.23
CA ILE A 89 -17.35 3.33 18.77
C ILE A 89 -18.11 2.27 17.97
N ARG A 90 -19.40 2.49 17.69
CA ARG A 90 -20.23 1.55 16.94
C ARG A 90 -19.70 1.28 15.53
N ASP A 91 -19.25 2.32 14.82
CA ASP A 91 -18.70 2.18 13.48
C ASP A 91 -17.35 1.45 13.50
N ILE A 92 -16.52 1.70 14.52
CA ILE A 92 -15.27 0.96 14.73
C ILE A 92 -15.56 -0.52 15.01
N GLU A 93 -16.44 -0.84 15.97
CA GLU A 93 -16.83 -2.21 16.32
C GLU A 93 -17.37 -2.96 15.11
N ARG A 94 -18.27 -2.32 14.33
CA ARG A 94 -18.80 -2.91 13.09
C ARG A 94 -17.70 -3.23 12.07
N ASN A 95 -16.71 -2.34 11.91
CA ASN A 95 -15.61 -2.58 10.99
C ASN A 95 -14.65 -3.65 11.52
N GLU A 96 -14.41 -3.68 12.82
CA GLU A 96 -13.63 -4.73 13.50
C GLU A 96 -14.28 -6.11 13.32
N ASP A 97 -15.60 -6.21 13.49
CA ASP A 97 -16.37 -7.42 13.24
C ASP A 97 -16.21 -7.88 11.79
N TYR A 98 -16.30 -6.96 10.82
CA TYR A 98 -16.05 -7.30 9.41
C TYR A 98 -14.62 -7.77 9.17
N LEU A 99 -13.62 -7.08 9.76
CA LEU A 99 -12.21 -7.41 9.60
C LEU A 99 -11.90 -8.80 10.16
N SER A 100 -12.44 -9.12 11.34
CA SER A 100 -12.23 -10.38 12.04
C SER A 100 -13.02 -11.54 11.44
N ALA A 101 -14.31 -11.35 11.17
CA ALA A 101 -15.20 -12.43 10.76
C ALA A 101 -15.22 -12.69 9.25
N SER A 102 -14.83 -11.72 8.42
CA SER A 102 -14.90 -11.84 6.95
C SER A 102 -13.55 -11.64 6.27
N TRP A 103 -12.88 -10.52 6.51
CA TRP A 103 -11.68 -10.16 5.75
C TRP A 103 -10.46 -11.02 6.12
N PHE A 104 -10.21 -11.24 7.41
CA PHE A 104 -9.08 -12.06 7.86
C PHE A 104 -9.19 -13.53 7.39
N PRO A 105 -10.37 -14.19 7.48
CA PRO A 105 -10.55 -15.52 6.88
C PRO A 105 -10.23 -15.59 5.38
N LEU A 106 -10.53 -14.54 4.59
CA LEU A 106 -10.16 -14.50 3.17
C LEU A 106 -8.64 -14.46 2.97
N ILE A 107 -7.92 -13.74 3.84
CA ILE A 107 -6.46 -13.79 3.85
C ILE A 107 -5.98 -15.21 4.16
N CYS A 108 -6.51 -15.86 5.19
CA CYS A 108 -6.17 -17.25 5.53
C CYS A 108 -6.43 -18.21 4.36
N GLN A 109 -7.53 -18.03 3.64
CA GLN A 109 -7.87 -18.85 2.47
C GLN A 109 -6.81 -18.73 1.37
N ILE A 110 -6.26 -17.53 1.12
CA ILE A 110 -5.17 -17.34 0.15
C ILE A 110 -3.95 -18.21 0.51
N PHE A 111 -3.62 -18.37 1.79
CA PHE A 111 -2.52 -19.25 2.21
C PHE A 111 -2.85 -20.74 2.09
N GLN A 112 -4.13 -21.12 2.21
CA GLN A 112 -4.56 -22.51 2.00
C GLN A 112 -4.54 -22.91 0.52
N THR A 113 -4.88 -22.00 -0.39
CA THR A 113 -4.92 -22.27 -1.84
C THR A 113 -3.66 -21.85 -2.58
N GLY A 114 -2.82 -21.04 -1.94
CA GLY A 114 -1.65 -20.42 -2.55
C GLY A 114 -0.51 -21.41 -2.84
N GLN A 115 0.28 -21.11 -3.86
CA GLN A 115 1.49 -21.86 -4.17
C GLN A 115 2.62 -21.44 -3.23
N ILE A 116 2.60 -21.90 -1.98
CA ILE A 116 3.69 -21.70 -1.00
C ILE A 116 4.85 -22.69 -1.18
N GLN A 117 4.83 -23.48 -2.26
CA GLN A 117 5.81 -24.51 -2.55
C GLN A 117 7.19 -23.87 -2.81
N GLY A 118 8.22 -24.34 -2.10
CA GLY A 118 9.61 -23.89 -2.25
C GLY A 118 10.10 -22.91 -1.17
N ILE A 119 9.21 -22.31 -0.38
CA ILE A 119 9.58 -21.39 0.72
C ILE A 119 9.78 -22.16 2.05
N THR A 120 9.10 -23.30 2.19
CA THR A 120 9.14 -24.15 3.39
C THR A 120 10.41 -24.99 3.52
N THR A 121 11.48 -24.67 2.79
CA THR A 121 12.73 -25.46 2.80
C THR A 121 13.50 -25.29 4.10
N THR A 122 13.42 -24.11 4.75
CA THR A 122 14.01 -23.88 6.08
C THR A 122 13.02 -23.15 6.99
N PRO A 123 13.09 -23.38 8.32
CA PRO A 123 12.29 -22.64 9.29
C PRO A 123 12.50 -21.12 9.22
N GLU A 124 13.74 -20.70 8.95
CA GLU A 124 14.13 -19.28 8.85
C GLU A 124 13.46 -18.59 7.65
N LYS A 125 13.47 -19.22 6.47
CA LYS A 125 12.79 -18.70 5.27
C LYS A 125 11.28 -18.64 5.47
N THR A 126 10.72 -19.66 6.11
CA THR A 126 9.29 -19.70 6.46
C THR A 126 8.91 -18.56 7.40
N ASN A 127 9.69 -18.34 8.45
CA ASN A 127 9.47 -17.24 9.40
C ASN A 127 9.57 -15.88 8.69
N SER A 128 10.60 -15.68 7.86
CA SER A 128 10.79 -14.43 7.11
C SER A 128 9.64 -14.15 6.14
N PHE A 129 9.12 -15.19 5.47
CA PHE A 129 7.95 -15.10 4.61
C PHE A 129 6.70 -14.62 5.34
N TYR A 130 6.37 -15.25 6.48
CA TYR A 130 5.21 -14.86 7.29
C TYR A 130 5.40 -13.49 7.95
N ASN A 131 6.60 -13.15 8.40
CA ASN A 131 6.90 -11.81 8.91
C ASN A 131 6.70 -10.74 7.85
N SER A 132 7.13 -10.99 6.60
CA SER A 132 6.89 -10.09 5.48
C SER A 132 5.40 -9.88 5.20
N ILE A 133 4.59 -10.94 5.25
CA ILE A 133 3.12 -10.82 5.17
C ILE A 133 2.57 -10.01 6.32
N ASN A 134 3.00 -10.30 7.55
CA ASN A 134 2.51 -9.60 8.72
C ASN A 134 2.79 -8.08 8.62
N THR A 135 3.99 -7.71 8.17
CA THR A 135 4.34 -6.32 7.87
C THR A 135 3.45 -5.72 6.78
N LEU A 136 3.23 -6.45 5.67
CA LEU A 136 2.38 -6.00 4.58
C LEU A 136 0.95 -5.72 5.08
N VAL A 137 0.33 -6.68 5.75
CA VAL A 137 -1.04 -6.58 6.26
C VAL A 137 -1.14 -5.47 7.32
N SER A 138 -0.15 -5.37 8.22
CA SER A 138 -0.09 -4.31 9.22
C SER A 138 -0.03 -2.91 8.59
N ASN A 139 0.72 -2.76 7.50
CA ASN A 139 0.80 -1.49 6.77
C ASN A 139 -0.54 -1.15 6.12
N GLN A 140 -1.26 -2.13 5.58
CA GLN A 140 -2.59 -1.90 4.99
C GLN A 140 -3.63 -1.47 6.04
N LEU A 141 -3.59 -2.06 7.24
CA LEU A 141 -4.46 -1.65 8.35
C LEU A 141 -4.07 -0.27 8.89
N ARG A 142 -2.77 0.03 8.99
CA ARG A 142 -2.29 1.37 9.35
C ARG A 142 -2.79 2.43 8.38
N GLU A 143 -2.66 2.19 7.07
CA GLU A 143 -3.15 3.12 6.05
C GLU A 143 -4.66 3.37 6.18
N LEU A 144 -5.45 2.32 6.44
CA LEU A 144 -6.90 2.46 6.69
C LEU A 144 -7.19 3.38 7.89
N LEU A 145 -6.43 3.26 8.98
CA LEU A 145 -6.56 4.12 10.16
C LEU A 145 -6.16 5.56 9.86
N GLU A 146 -5.01 5.76 9.21
CA GLU A 146 -4.51 7.08 8.81
C GLU A 146 -5.52 7.81 7.93
N ARG A 147 -6.03 7.16 6.87
CA ARG A 147 -7.07 7.74 6.02
C ARG A 147 -8.37 8.07 6.75
N SER A 148 -8.72 7.29 7.78
CA SER A 148 -9.91 7.56 8.59
C SER A 148 -9.73 8.83 9.43
N ILE A 149 -8.53 9.03 9.98
CA ILE A 149 -8.16 10.26 10.69
C ILE A 149 -8.09 11.44 9.73
N ASP A 150 -7.48 11.27 8.56
CA ASP A 150 -7.42 12.32 7.54
C ASP A 150 -8.81 12.74 7.07
N THR A 151 -9.74 11.77 6.94
CA THR A 151 -11.14 12.06 6.62
C THR A 151 -11.80 12.91 7.70
N TRP A 152 -11.55 12.62 8.99
CA TRP A 152 -12.02 13.46 10.09
C TRP A 152 -11.43 14.88 10.03
N CYS A 153 -10.10 14.99 9.90
CA CYS A 153 -9.41 16.27 9.82
C CYS A 153 -9.88 17.11 8.62
N SER A 154 -10.16 16.46 7.49
CA SER A 154 -10.62 17.12 6.27
C SER A 154 -11.96 17.85 6.44
N LEU A 155 -12.81 17.42 7.37
CA LEU A 155 -14.08 18.09 7.65
C LEU A 155 -13.91 19.53 8.14
N PHE A 156 -12.78 19.83 8.80
CA PHE A 156 -12.49 21.16 9.30
C PHE A 156 -11.90 22.10 8.23
N ASN A 157 -11.75 21.62 7.00
CA ASN A 157 -11.40 22.48 5.88
C ASN A 157 -12.55 23.45 5.60
N PRO A 158 -12.29 24.77 5.43
CA PRO A 158 -13.33 25.74 5.08
C PRO A 158 -14.14 25.41 3.83
N LYS A 159 -13.62 24.55 2.93
CA LYS A 159 -14.33 24.08 1.73
C LYS A 159 -15.37 22.98 2.01
N ASP A 160 -15.26 22.29 3.12
CA ASP A 160 -16.06 21.10 3.47
C ASP A 160 -17.06 21.36 4.61
N GLN A 161 -17.42 22.63 4.83
CA GLN A 161 -18.31 23.08 5.92
C GLN A 161 -19.66 22.36 5.94
N ASP A 162 -20.16 21.93 4.77
CA ASP A 162 -21.43 21.22 4.66
C ASP A 162 -21.44 19.86 5.37
N TYR A 163 -20.27 19.28 5.63
CA TYR A 163 -20.11 17.98 6.30
C TYR A 163 -19.73 18.11 7.78
N LEU A 164 -19.54 19.34 8.30
CA LEU A 164 -19.15 19.55 9.69
C LEU A 164 -20.24 19.09 10.67
N PRO A 165 -19.89 18.28 11.68
CA PRO A 165 -20.84 17.85 12.68
C PRO A 165 -21.38 19.04 13.48
N ILE A 166 -22.67 19.03 13.81
CA ILE A 166 -23.29 20.04 14.67
C ILE A 166 -23.20 19.54 16.10
N ILE A 167 -22.35 20.16 16.91
CA ILE A 167 -22.20 19.78 18.32
C ILE A 167 -23.04 20.69 19.21
N LYS A 168 -23.94 20.08 19.99
CA LYS A 168 -24.68 20.74 21.06
C LYS A 168 -23.77 20.89 22.27
N ILE A 169 -23.59 22.12 22.73
CA ILE A 169 -22.81 22.45 23.93
C ILE A 169 -23.76 23.15 24.90
N ASP A 170 -23.96 22.54 26.07
CA ASP A 170 -24.70 23.15 27.17
C ASP A 170 -23.71 23.91 28.07
N ILE A 171 -23.92 25.21 28.26
CA ILE A 171 -23.09 26.05 29.12
C ILE A 171 -23.71 26.05 30.52
N ILE A 172 -22.95 25.56 31.50
CA ILE A 172 -23.35 25.56 32.91
C ILE A 172 -22.61 26.71 33.59
N LEU A 173 -23.36 27.67 34.12
CA LEU A 173 -22.84 28.69 35.03
C LEU A 173 -22.83 28.09 36.43
N ASN A 174 -21.63 27.93 37.00
CA ASN A 174 -21.51 27.61 38.41
C ASN A 174 -21.64 28.93 39.17
N ASP A 175 -22.79 29.18 39.76
CA ASP A 175 -22.98 30.26 40.73
C ASP A 175 -22.35 29.81 42.07
N ASP A 176 -21.02 29.72 42.09
CA ASP A 176 -20.25 29.64 43.34
C ASP A 176 -19.81 31.08 43.71
N ASP A 177 -20.73 31.85 44.28
CA ASP A 177 -20.51 33.08 45.06
C ASP A 177 -21.24 32.99 46.41
#